data_AF-A0A699H8V4-F1
#
_entry.id   AF-A0A699H8V4-F1
#
_cell.length_a   1.000
_cell.length_b   1.000
_cell.length_c   1.000
_cell.angle_alpha   90.00
_cell.angle_beta   90.00
_cell.angle_gamma   90.00
#
_symmetry.space_group_name_H-M   'P 1'
#
loop_
_entity.id
_entity.type
_entity.pdbx_description
1 polymer ?
#
loop_
_entity_poly.entity_id
_entity_poly.type
_entity_poly.pdbx_seq_one_letter_code
_entity_poly.pdbx_strand_id
1 'polypeptide(L)'
;MVQHKAQLKRQQKRGVDFKKIKRKIGRKLPPPKNTTNTQVKSKAIVLPEQSLASEKTGLAVSKKGLTLKELLQQTSHHNAKVRRDALIGIRDIFLKHPAELKTQRLSVIEKLRERMSDEDKIVRETLYELLKTVIFPACKEENQGTFISLMMAYVFNAMTHLSIDVRLMAFKFFDLVVRHYPASFSMYAEK
;
A
#
# COMPACT_ATOMS: atom_id res chain seq x y z
N MET A 1 -9.50 -77.95 -23.72
CA MET A 1 -10.16 -76.79 -24.36
C MET A 1 -11.24 -76.27 -23.43
N VAL A 2 -11.17 -74.97 -23.11
CA VAL A 2 -12.09 -74.22 -22.25
C VAL A 2 -13.33 -73.79 -23.05
N GLN A 3 -14.53 -73.84 -22.46
CA GLN A 3 -15.65 -73.02 -22.94
C GLN A 3 -16.24 -72.18 -21.80
N HIS A 4 -16.03 -70.87 -21.92
CA HIS A 4 -16.67 -69.82 -21.14
C HIS A 4 -18.10 -69.59 -21.65
N LYS A 5 -19.08 -69.57 -20.73
CA LYS A 5 -20.46 -69.14 -21.01
C LYS A 5 -20.49 -67.61 -21.03
N ALA A 6 -20.73 -67.01 -22.20
CA ALA A 6 -20.70 -65.57 -22.41
C ALA A 6 -21.91 -64.84 -21.79
N GLN A 7 -21.66 -63.76 -21.05
CA GLN A 7 -22.67 -62.80 -20.61
C GLN A 7 -23.18 -61.97 -21.80
N LEU A 8 -24.50 -62.03 -22.04
CA LEU A 8 -25.20 -61.18 -23.01
C LEU A 8 -25.16 -59.70 -22.57
N LYS A 9 -24.36 -58.89 -23.26
CA LYS A 9 -24.44 -57.43 -23.20
C LYS A 9 -25.82 -56.97 -23.67
N ARG A 10 -26.64 -56.42 -22.77
CA ARG A 10 -27.88 -55.71 -23.12
C ARG A 10 -27.54 -54.53 -24.02
N GLN A 11 -27.95 -54.62 -25.27
CA GLN A 11 -27.82 -53.54 -26.25
C GLN A 11 -28.59 -52.31 -25.74
N GLN A 12 -27.89 -51.19 -25.55
CA GLN A 12 -28.53 -49.89 -25.32
C GLN A 12 -29.35 -49.55 -26.57
N LYS A 13 -30.68 -49.50 -26.42
CA LYS A 13 -31.58 -49.05 -27.48
C LYS A 13 -31.11 -47.67 -27.97
N ARG A 14 -30.77 -47.59 -29.25
CA ARG A 14 -30.33 -46.36 -29.92
C ARG A 14 -31.38 -45.26 -29.71
N GLY A 15 -30.86 -44.09 -29.30
CA GLY A 15 -31.41 -42.74 -29.23
C GLY A 15 -32.92 -42.54 -29.28
N VAL A 16 -33.55 -42.29 -28.13
CA VAL A 16 -34.83 -41.59 -28.10
C VAL A 16 -34.54 -40.09 -28.20
N ASP A 17 -34.82 -39.47 -29.34
CA ASP A 17 -34.54 -38.04 -29.61
C ASP A 17 -35.25 -37.09 -28.62
N PHE A 18 -36.42 -37.52 -28.11
CA PHE A 18 -37.20 -36.75 -27.16
C PHE A 18 -37.48 -37.52 -25.88
N LYS A 19 -36.58 -37.41 -24.90
CA LYS A 19 -36.85 -37.85 -23.53
C LYS A 19 -37.68 -36.79 -22.80
N LYS A 20 -38.93 -37.12 -22.43
CA LYS A 20 -39.79 -36.30 -21.58
C LYS A 20 -39.50 -36.65 -20.11
N ILE A 21 -39.05 -35.66 -19.33
CA ILE A 21 -38.73 -35.87 -17.91
C ILE A 21 -40.05 -36.05 -17.14
N LYS A 22 -40.16 -37.15 -16.38
CA LYS A 22 -41.30 -37.38 -15.47
C LYS A 22 -41.18 -36.41 -14.30
N ARG A 23 -42.22 -35.58 -14.08
CA ARG A 23 -42.23 -34.52 -13.08
C ARG A 23 -42.36 -35.13 -11.68
N LYS A 24 -41.57 -34.63 -10.72
CA LYS A 24 -41.83 -34.86 -9.30
C LYS A 24 -42.78 -33.78 -8.81
N ILE A 25 -43.80 -34.17 -8.05
CA ILE A 25 -44.82 -33.27 -7.47
C ILE A 25 -44.09 -32.20 -6.63
N GLY A 26 -44.49 -30.94 -6.75
CA GLY A 26 -43.94 -29.80 -5.98
C GLY A 26 -42.77 -29.03 -6.60
N ARG A 27 -42.23 -29.43 -7.76
CA ARG A 27 -41.18 -28.66 -8.48
C ARG A 27 -41.76 -27.78 -9.58
N LYS A 28 -41.25 -26.55 -9.71
CA LYS A 28 -41.63 -25.63 -10.80
C LYS A 28 -41.33 -26.25 -12.16
N LEU A 29 -42.21 -25.99 -13.11
CA LEU A 29 -42.12 -26.54 -14.45
C LEU A 29 -40.90 -25.95 -15.19
N PRO A 30 -40.01 -26.78 -15.78
CA PRO A 30 -38.93 -26.26 -16.60
C PRO A 30 -39.51 -25.58 -17.85
N PRO A 31 -38.85 -24.52 -18.35
CA PRO A 31 -39.30 -23.82 -19.53
C PRO A 31 -39.37 -24.77 -20.75
N PRO A 32 -40.30 -24.51 -21.70
CA PRO A 32 -40.42 -25.28 -22.93
C PRO A 32 -39.10 -25.41 -23.69
N LYS A 33 -38.87 -26.55 -24.36
CA LYS A 33 -37.59 -26.84 -25.07
C LYS A 33 -37.27 -25.88 -26.22
N ASN A 34 -38.26 -25.15 -26.73
CA ASN A 34 -38.15 -24.11 -27.74
C ASN A 34 -37.92 -22.70 -27.16
N THR A 35 -37.72 -22.58 -25.84
CA THR A 35 -37.50 -21.28 -25.20
C THR A 35 -36.03 -20.87 -25.34
N THR A 36 -35.80 -19.75 -26.00
CA THR A 36 -34.47 -19.14 -26.07
C THR A 36 -34.18 -18.40 -24.77
N ASN A 37 -33.07 -18.72 -24.10
CA ASN A 37 -32.66 -18.00 -22.90
C ASN A 37 -31.99 -16.68 -23.29
N THR A 38 -32.64 -15.56 -23.02
CA THR A 38 -32.15 -14.19 -23.32
C THR A 38 -31.31 -13.58 -22.19
N GLN A 39 -30.93 -14.36 -21.17
CA GLN A 39 -30.11 -13.87 -20.08
C GLN A 39 -28.64 -13.73 -20.50
N VAL A 40 -28.28 -12.56 -21.02
CA VAL A 40 -26.89 -12.17 -21.30
C VAL A 40 -26.32 -11.47 -20.06
N LYS A 41 -25.20 -11.98 -19.55
CA LYS A 41 -24.41 -11.33 -18.49
C LYS A 41 -23.10 -10.83 -19.09
N SER A 42 -22.92 -9.52 -19.16
CA SER A 42 -21.65 -8.89 -19.51
C SER A 42 -21.04 -8.23 -18.27
N LYS A 43 -19.71 -8.23 -18.20
CA LYS A 43 -18.93 -7.46 -17.21
C LYS A 43 -18.06 -6.47 -17.96
N ALA A 44 -17.98 -5.25 -17.45
CA ALA A 44 -17.08 -4.24 -17.99
C ALA A 44 -15.62 -4.59 -17.64
N ILE A 45 -14.71 -4.30 -18.57
CA ILE A 45 -13.28 -4.34 -18.30
C ILE A 45 -12.93 -3.00 -17.65
N VAL A 46 -12.42 -3.04 -16.41
CA VAL A 46 -11.89 -1.85 -15.74
C VAL A 46 -10.39 -1.81 -16.00
N LEU A 47 -9.95 -0.87 -16.83
CA LEU A 47 -8.53 -0.63 -17.05
C LEU A 47 -8.02 0.32 -15.95
N PRO A 48 -6.90 0.00 -15.28
CA PRO A 48 -6.30 0.93 -14.33
C PRO A 48 -5.84 2.20 -15.06
N GLU A 49 -6.18 3.35 -14.48
CA GLU A 49 -5.76 4.65 -15.00
C GLU A 49 -4.25 4.83 -14.90
N GLN A 50 -3.66 5.38 -15.97
CA GLN A 50 -2.24 5.75 -16.00
C GLN A 50 -2.10 7.22 -15.57
N SER A 51 -1.07 7.54 -14.78
CA SER A 51 -0.84 8.88 -14.17
C SER A 51 -0.79 10.06 -15.17
N LEU A 52 -0.68 9.79 -16.47
CA LEU A 52 -0.81 10.79 -17.54
C LEU A 52 -2.23 11.33 -17.74
N ALA A 53 -3.25 10.53 -17.39
CA ALA A 53 -4.66 10.86 -17.57
C ALA A 53 -5.27 11.55 -16.33
N SER A 54 -4.54 11.64 -15.22
CA SER A 54 -5.04 12.29 -14.00
C SER A 54 -4.81 13.80 -14.11
N GLU A 55 -5.89 14.59 -14.01
CA GLU A 55 -5.79 16.05 -14.00
C GLU A 55 -5.05 16.52 -12.75
N LYS A 56 -3.83 17.04 -12.93
CA LYS A 56 -2.96 17.56 -11.86
C LYS A 56 -3.17 19.05 -11.59
N THR A 57 -4.24 19.62 -12.12
CA THR A 57 -4.60 21.03 -11.97
C THR A 57 -4.97 21.34 -10.52
N GLY A 58 -4.06 21.98 -9.79
CA GLY A 58 -4.26 22.46 -8.42
C GLY A 58 -3.56 21.68 -7.30
N LEU A 59 -2.83 20.60 -7.61
CA LEU A 59 -2.02 19.84 -6.65
C LEU A 59 -0.56 20.30 -6.71
N ALA A 60 0.18 20.34 -5.59
CA ALA A 60 1.62 20.58 -5.67
C ALA A 60 2.30 19.41 -6.37
N VAL A 61 3.14 19.78 -7.34
CA VAL A 61 3.84 18.82 -8.17
C VAL A 61 5.34 19.01 -8.00
N SER A 62 6.05 17.89 -7.83
CA SER A 62 7.51 17.89 -7.86
C SER A 62 8.04 18.23 -9.26
N LYS A 63 9.34 18.50 -9.40
CA LYS A 63 9.99 18.78 -10.70
C LYS A 63 9.75 17.69 -11.75
N LYS A 64 9.49 16.45 -11.32
CA LYS A 64 9.19 15.29 -12.16
C LYS A 64 7.70 15.09 -12.47
N GLY A 65 6.81 16.03 -12.13
CA GLY A 65 5.39 15.86 -12.43
C GLY A 65 4.62 14.96 -11.45
N LEU A 66 5.23 14.59 -10.31
CA LEU A 66 4.66 13.67 -9.32
C LEU A 66 3.98 14.40 -8.17
N THR A 67 2.84 13.88 -7.73
CA THR A 67 2.09 14.36 -6.57
C THR A 67 2.69 13.85 -5.27
N LEU A 68 2.38 14.50 -4.13
CA LEU A 68 2.84 14.06 -2.82
C LEU A 68 2.42 12.62 -2.49
N LYS A 69 1.18 12.22 -2.84
CA LYS A 69 0.67 10.86 -2.61
C LYS A 69 1.45 9.81 -3.40
N GLU A 70 1.75 10.08 -4.67
CA GLU A 70 2.56 9.18 -5.51
C GLU A 70 3.99 9.04 -4.96
N LEU A 71 4.59 10.14 -4.50
CA LEU A 71 5.93 10.10 -3.91
C LEU A 71 5.94 9.33 -2.59
N LEU A 72 4.94 9.52 -1.73
CA LEU A 72 4.78 8.73 -0.50
C LEU A 72 4.65 7.23 -0.81
N GLN A 73 3.93 6.86 -1.87
CA GLN A 73 3.86 5.47 -2.33
C GLN A 73 5.25 4.96 -2.77
N GLN A 74 6.00 5.76 -3.54
CA GLN A 74 7.34 5.41 -4.01
C GLN A 74 8.38 5.22 -2.89
N THR A 75 8.17 5.80 -1.69
CA THR A 75 9.05 5.54 -0.54
C THR A 75 9.05 4.08 -0.10
N SER A 76 7.98 3.31 -0.40
CA SER A 76 7.89 1.87 -0.09
C SER A 76 8.41 0.96 -1.21
N HIS A 77 8.98 1.53 -2.27
CA HIS A 77 9.42 0.76 -3.42
C HIS A 77 10.66 -0.10 -3.11
N HIS A 78 10.76 -1.28 -3.73
CA HIS A 78 11.88 -2.22 -3.50
C HIS A 78 13.24 -1.64 -3.92
N ASN A 79 13.26 -0.78 -4.94
CA ASN A 79 14.48 -0.16 -5.44
C ASN A 79 14.91 1.06 -4.60
N ALA A 80 16.11 0.99 -4.03
CA ALA A 80 16.75 2.03 -3.23
C ALA A 80 16.83 3.40 -3.92
N LYS A 81 17.16 3.41 -5.23
CA LYS A 81 17.28 4.66 -6.00
C LYS A 81 15.94 5.37 -6.10
N VAL A 82 14.87 4.60 -6.29
CA VAL A 82 13.50 5.13 -6.35
C VAL A 82 13.08 5.69 -4.99
N ARG A 83 13.39 4.98 -3.88
CA ARG A 83 13.11 5.48 -2.52
C ARG A 83 13.83 6.80 -2.24
N ARG A 84 15.13 6.88 -2.59
CA ARG A 84 15.93 8.10 -2.45
C ARG A 84 15.36 9.26 -3.26
N ASP A 85 15.08 9.03 -4.53
CA ASP A 85 14.52 10.03 -5.43
C ASP A 85 13.15 10.53 -4.93
N ALA A 86 12.34 9.64 -4.34
CA ALA A 86 11.08 10.00 -3.72
C ALA A 86 11.27 10.95 -2.53
N LEU A 87 12.24 10.66 -1.64
CA LEU A 87 12.56 11.53 -0.50
C LEU A 87 13.04 12.93 -0.95
N ILE A 88 13.85 13.01 -2.00
CA ILE A 88 14.28 14.29 -2.60
C ILE A 88 13.08 15.01 -3.24
N GLY A 89 12.20 14.27 -3.92
CA GLY A 89 10.98 14.82 -4.50
C GLY A 89 10.04 15.41 -3.44
N ILE A 90 9.92 14.75 -2.28
CA ILE A 90 9.15 15.22 -1.12
C ILE A 90 9.75 16.51 -0.56
N ARG A 91 11.08 16.57 -0.43
CA ARG A 91 11.80 17.80 -0.02
C ARG A 91 11.45 18.96 -0.95
N ASP A 92 11.52 18.73 -2.26
CA ASP A 92 11.26 19.76 -3.27
C ASP A 92 9.80 20.26 -3.24
N ILE A 93 8.83 19.38 -2.97
CA ILE A 93 7.41 19.77 -2.84
C ILE A 93 7.22 20.68 -1.63
N PHE A 94 7.73 20.29 -0.46
CA PHE A 94 7.52 21.06 0.76
C PHE A 94 8.22 22.42 0.75
N LEU A 95 9.35 22.55 0.03
CA LEU A 95 10.00 23.84 -0.18
C LEU A 95 9.16 24.78 -1.05
N LYS A 96 8.44 24.25 -2.04
CA LYS A 96 7.59 25.05 -2.95
C LYS A 96 6.21 25.33 -2.37
N HIS A 97 5.65 24.36 -1.63
CA HIS A 97 4.28 24.38 -1.13
C HIS A 97 4.24 24.04 0.36
N PRO A 98 4.62 24.98 1.25
CA PRO A 98 4.64 24.74 2.69
C PRO A 98 3.25 24.50 3.30
N ALA A 99 2.18 24.94 2.63
CA ALA A 99 0.80 24.72 3.06
C ALA A 99 0.40 23.23 3.02
N GLU A 100 0.85 22.47 2.02
CA GLU A 100 0.52 21.04 1.92
C GLU A 100 1.14 20.22 3.04
N LEU A 101 2.32 20.63 3.52
CA LEU A 101 2.96 20.01 4.66
C LEU A 101 2.10 20.12 5.91
N LYS A 102 1.41 21.24 6.12
CA LYS A 102 0.48 21.41 7.26
C LYS A 102 -0.73 20.49 7.12
N THR A 103 -1.28 20.35 5.91
CA THR A 103 -2.50 19.56 5.66
C THR A 103 -2.26 18.04 5.72
N GLN A 104 -1.14 17.54 5.18
CA GLN A 104 -0.85 16.10 5.08
C GLN A 104 0.25 15.62 6.03
N ARG A 105 0.59 16.41 7.05
CA ARG A 105 1.67 16.16 8.02
C ARG A 105 1.68 14.73 8.55
N LEU A 106 0.56 14.28 9.13
CA LEU A 106 0.48 12.97 9.79
C LEU A 106 0.73 11.83 8.80
N SER A 107 0.10 11.86 7.62
CA SER A 107 0.28 10.82 6.61
C SER A 107 1.72 10.71 6.11
N VAL A 108 2.38 11.86 5.92
CA VAL A 108 3.80 11.92 5.53
C VAL A 108 4.67 11.27 6.59
N ILE A 109 4.46 11.63 7.85
CA ILE A 109 5.20 11.08 8.99
C ILE A 109 5.00 9.57 9.12
N GLU A 110 3.77 9.09 8.98
CA GLU A 110 3.44 7.67 9.11
C GLU A 110 4.19 6.82 8.10
N LYS A 111 4.41 7.34 6.89
CA LYS A 111 5.21 6.66 5.87
C LYS A 111 6.71 6.84 6.07
N LEU A 112 7.15 8.03 6.46
CA LEU A 112 8.57 8.32 6.66
C LEU A 112 9.16 7.62 7.88
N ARG A 113 8.39 7.39 8.95
CA ARG A 113 8.89 6.72 10.16
C ARG A 113 9.36 5.29 9.89
N GLU A 114 8.71 4.59 8.97
CA GLU A 114 9.09 3.22 8.57
C GLU A 114 10.45 3.19 7.87
N ARG A 115 10.86 4.30 7.24
CA ARG A 115 12.12 4.41 6.49
C ARG A 115 13.33 4.67 7.39
N MET A 116 13.14 4.84 8.70
CA MET A 116 14.26 4.97 9.64
C MET A 116 15.09 3.68 9.76
N SER A 117 14.44 2.53 9.52
CA SER A 117 15.08 1.20 9.52
C SER A 117 15.41 0.68 8.12
N ASP A 118 15.49 1.55 7.11
CA ASP A 118 15.81 1.14 5.73
C ASP A 118 17.22 0.52 5.65
N GLU A 119 17.44 -0.47 4.78
CA GLU A 119 18.73 -1.16 4.66
C GLU A 119 19.81 -0.27 4.02
N ASP A 120 19.41 0.61 3.11
CA ASP A 120 20.32 1.48 2.36
C ASP A 120 20.74 2.71 3.18
N LYS A 121 22.06 2.86 3.38
CA LYS A 121 22.66 3.99 4.11
C LYS A 121 22.28 5.35 3.51
N ILE A 122 22.33 5.47 2.19
CA ILE A 122 22.05 6.73 1.49
C ILE A 122 20.58 7.15 1.70
N VAL A 123 19.65 6.18 1.68
CA VAL A 123 18.23 6.46 1.93
C VAL A 123 18.04 7.01 3.34
N ARG A 124 18.66 6.38 4.35
CA ARG A 124 18.62 6.85 5.73
C ARG A 124 19.22 8.25 5.90
N GLU A 125 20.34 8.55 5.24
CA GLU A 125 20.96 9.88 5.28
C GLU A 125 20.06 10.94 4.65
N THR A 126 19.47 10.65 3.48
CA THR A 126 18.52 11.59 2.84
C THR A 126 17.26 11.82 3.69
N LEU A 127 16.77 10.80 4.40
CA LEU A 127 15.67 10.94 5.34
C LEU A 127 16.06 11.84 6.53
N TYR A 128 17.27 11.65 7.07
CA TYR A 128 17.80 12.48 8.15
C TYR A 128 17.88 13.97 7.76
N GLU A 129 18.40 14.25 6.57
CA GLU A 129 18.43 15.62 6.04
C GLU A 129 17.04 16.20 5.85
N LEU A 130 16.09 15.41 5.33
CA LEU A 130 14.70 15.85 5.13
C LEU A 130 14.03 16.20 6.48
N LEU A 131 14.20 15.35 7.49
CA LEU A 131 13.64 15.58 8.83
C LEU A 131 14.22 16.84 9.47
N LYS A 132 15.55 16.99 9.41
CA LYS A 132 16.28 18.13 9.98
C LYS A 132 15.92 19.45 9.30
N THR A 133 15.88 19.49 7.98
CA THR A 133 15.82 20.75 7.21
C THR A 133 14.40 21.24 6.97
N VAL A 134 13.43 20.34 6.80
CA VAL A 134 12.08 20.70 6.35
C VAL A 134 11.03 20.34 7.39
N ILE A 135 11.00 19.08 7.82
CA ILE A 135 9.88 18.56 8.62
C ILE A 135 9.89 19.17 10.02
N PHE A 136 10.99 19.04 10.77
CA PHE A 136 11.03 19.52 12.15
C PHE A 136 10.87 21.05 12.29
N PRO A 137 11.48 21.89 11.44
CA PRO A 137 11.24 23.33 11.48
C PRO A 137 9.78 23.73 11.20
N ALA A 138 9.12 23.06 10.26
CA ALA A 138 7.73 23.36 9.90
C ALA A 138 6.68 22.89 10.92
N CYS A 139 7.08 22.02 11.85
CA CYS A 139 6.21 21.29 12.78
C CYS A 139 6.20 21.85 14.21
N LYS A 140 6.78 23.03 14.43
CA LYS A 140 7.03 23.60 15.77
C LYS A 140 5.76 23.92 16.58
N GLU A 141 4.63 24.23 15.96
CA GLU A 141 3.58 24.98 16.67
C GLU A 141 2.43 24.15 17.23
N GLU A 142 2.10 22.95 16.71
CA GLU A 142 0.93 22.19 17.18
C GLU A 142 1.14 20.67 17.15
N ASN A 143 0.61 19.98 18.17
CA ASN A 143 0.53 18.50 18.29
C ASN A 143 1.88 17.75 18.27
N GLN A 144 2.87 18.22 19.04
CA GLN A 144 4.20 17.63 19.12
C GLN A 144 4.19 16.20 19.73
N GLY A 145 3.45 15.99 20.82
CA GLY A 145 3.51 14.75 21.60
C GLY A 145 3.13 13.48 20.83
N THR A 146 2.00 13.51 20.10
CA THR A 146 1.50 12.34 19.35
C THR A 146 2.46 11.94 18.23
N PHE A 147 2.97 12.94 17.50
CA PHE A 147 3.94 12.71 16.43
C PHE A 147 5.25 12.12 16.96
N ILE A 148 5.79 12.71 18.02
CA ILE A 148 7.06 12.28 18.60
C ILE A 148 6.95 10.86 19.15
N SER A 149 5.87 10.54 19.87
CA SER A 149 5.61 9.18 20.36
C SER A 149 5.62 8.14 19.23
N LEU A 150 4.95 8.45 18.10
CA LEU A 150 4.94 7.57 16.93
C LEU A 150 6.32 7.41 16.28
N MET A 151 7.13 8.47 16.21
CA MET A 151 8.50 8.35 15.71
C MET A 151 9.39 7.56 16.68
N MET A 152 9.30 7.85 17.97
CA MET A 152 10.15 7.27 19.01
C MET A 152 10.04 5.75 19.05
N ALA A 153 8.85 5.17 18.86
CA ALA A 153 8.69 3.72 18.75
C ALA A 153 9.56 3.10 17.63
N TYR A 154 9.61 3.75 16.46
CA TYR A 154 10.43 3.29 15.35
C TYR A 154 11.92 3.55 15.56
N VAL A 155 12.27 4.66 16.22
CA VAL A 155 13.67 4.94 16.59
C VAL A 155 14.18 3.88 17.56
N PHE A 156 13.43 3.54 18.60
CA PHE A 156 13.79 2.46 19.54
C PHE A 156 13.90 1.11 18.85
N ASN A 157 12.98 0.78 17.95
CA ASN A 157 13.08 -0.44 17.14
C ASN A 157 14.34 -0.45 16.25
N ALA A 158 14.70 0.70 15.67
CA ALA A 158 15.92 0.84 14.87
C ALA A 158 17.21 0.73 15.72
N MET A 159 17.18 1.15 16.99
CA MET A 159 18.30 0.98 17.93
C MET A 159 18.56 -0.49 18.26
N THR A 160 17.54 -1.35 18.24
CA THR A 160 17.66 -2.80 18.45
C THR A 160 17.80 -3.60 17.15
N HIS A 161 17.94 -2.93 16.01
CA HIS A 161 18.00 -3.60 14.70
C HIS A 161 19.27 -4.45 14.54
N LEU A 162 19.19 -5.54 13.77
CA LEU A 162 20.30 -6.49 13.57
C LEU A 162 21.54 -5.83 12.94
N SER A 163 21.34 -4.94 11.97
CA SER A 163 22.42 -4.21 11.29
C SER A 163 22.97 -3.06 12.16
N ILE A 164 24.28 -3.07 12.41
CA ILE A 164 25.01 -2.04 13.16
C ILE A 164 24.81 -0.65 12.53
N ASP A 165 24.85 -0.57 11.20
CA ASP A 165 24.73 0.71 10.48
C ASP A 165 23.37 1.37 10.68
N VAL A 166 22.32 0.56 10.88
CA VAL A 166 20.98 1.06 11.20
C VAL A 166 20.95 1.55 12.64
N ARG A 167 21.54 0.79 13.58
CA ARG A 167 21.61 1.19 15.00
C ARG A 167 22.33 2.52 15.20
N LEU A 168 23.50 2.69 14.59
CA LEU A 168 24.28 3.93 14.66
C LEU A 168 23.50 5.13 14.10
N MET A 169 22.72 4.89 13.04
CA MET A 169 21.89 5.93 12.45
C MET A 169 20.68 6.27 13.33
N ALA A 170 20.08 5.27 14.00
CA ALA A 170 18.99 5.47 14.95
C ALA A 170 19.36 6.43 16.09
N PHE A 171 20.58 6.33 16.64
CA PHE A 171 21.06 7.27 17.66
C PHE A 171 21.12 8.72 17.15
N LYS A 172 21.50 8.94 15.89
CA LYS A 172 21.49 10.28 15.29
C LYS A 172 20.07 10.80 15.09
N PHE A 173 19.12 9.95 14.71
CA PHE A 173 17.70 10.32 14.64
C PHE A 173 17.16 10.69 16.02
N PHE A 174 17.50 9.91 17.05
CA PHE A 174 17.13 10.21 18.43
C PHE A 174 17.67 11.56 18.89
N ASP A 175 18.98 11.81 18.72
CA ASP A 175 19.62 13.08 19.04
C ASP A 175 18.95 14.26 18.30
N LEU A 176 18.57 14.07 17.03
CA LEU A 176 17.82 15.08 16.28
C LEU A 176 16.46 15.39 16.90
N VAL A 177 15.70 14.36 17.32
CA VAL A 177 14.38 14.55 17.95
C VAL A 177 14.52 15.28 19.28
N VAL A 178 15.50 14.90 20.11
CA VAL A 178 15.76 15.53 21.41
C VAL A 178 16.13 17.01 21.25
N ARG A 179 16.99 17.36 20.28
CA ARG A 179 17.38 18.75 20.01
C ARG A 179 16.23 19.63 19.56
N HIS A 180 15.31 19.09 18.77
CA HIS A 180 14.18 19.86 18.22
C HIS A 180 12.98 19.92 19.17
N TYR A 181 12.79 18.92 20.04
CA TYR A 181 11.62 18.80 20.90
C TYR A 181 11.99 18.40 22.35
N PRO A 182 12.81 19.18 23.06
CA PRO A 182 13.25 18.83 24.41
C PRO A 182 12.08 18.73 25.41
N ALA A 183 11.05 19.58 25.25
CA ALA A 183 9.88 19.61 26.13
C ALA A 183 9.00 18.33 26.05
N SER A 184 9.13 17.53 24.99
CA SER A 184 8.38 16.27 24.88
C SER A 184 8.99 15.13 25.70
N PHE A 185 10.24 15.28 26.14
CA PHE A 185 10.95 14.28 26.94
C PHE A 185 10.98 14.59 28.43
N SER A 186 10.66 15.82 28.86
CA SER A 186 10.60 16.17 30.28
C SER A 186 9.57 15.32 31.04
N MET A 187 8.47 14.94 30.39
CA MET A 187 7.44 14.05 30.95
C MET A 187 7.95 12.61 31.24
N TYR A 188 9.04 12.18 30.62
CA TYR A 188 9.62 10.85 30.80
C TYR A 188 10.74 10.81 31.85
N ALA A 189 11.21 11.96 32.33
CA ALA A 189 12.33 12.05 33.27
C ALA A 189 11.90 11.92 34.75
N GLU A 190 10.60 11.96 35.07
CA GLU A 190 10.08 11.94 36.45
C GLU A 190 9.38 10.62 36.85
N LYS A 191 9.79 9.47 36.33
CA LYS A 191 9.35 8.16 36.87
C LYS A 191 10.48 7.18 37.05
#